data_AF-A0A957N5L2-F1
#
_entry.id   AF-A0A957N5L2-F1
#
_cell.length_a   1.000
_cell.length_b   1.000
_cell.length_c   1.000
_cell.angle_alpha   90.00
_cell.angle_beta   90.00
_cell.angle_gamma   90.00
#
_symmetry.space_group_name_H-M   'P 1'
#
loop_
_entity.id
_entity.type
_entity.pdbx_description
1 polymer ?
#
loop_
_entity_poly.entity_id
_entity_poly.type
_entity_poly.pdbx_seq_one_letter_code
_entity_poly.pdbx_strand_id
1 'polypeptide(L)'
;MDANAYQETSRRTWQPEPADEPLGHVLDVYYNATQLSGEAGEVAGMIAKWIKFGKPLDREAMKLELGDALWHLTRLGELFGFPLEEIMQANIAKLAKRHPEGDPYRWYLDSNFDCKTFTPDSIVAPTGTYVLYAGDPDEFSPYAVTPTEANL
;
A
#
# COMPACT_ATOMS: atom_id res chain seq x y z
N MET A 1 12.04 0.70 -12.34
CA MET A 1 11.98 -0.77 -12.23
C MET A 1 10.52 -1.14 -12.31
N ASP A 2 10.13 -2.07 -13.18
CA ASP A 2 8.76 -2.58 -13.23
C ASP A 2 8.51 -3.63 -12.12
N ALA A 3 7.26 -4.06 -11.95
CA ALA A 3 6.85 -4.94 -10.86
C ALA A 3 7.53 -6.32 -10.90
N ASN A 4 7.64 -6.92 -12.09
CA ASN A 4 8.25 -8.24 -12.23
C ASN A 4 9.78 -8.16 -12.14
N ALA A 5 10.39 -7.09 -12.67
CA ALA A 5 11.80 -6.78 -12.49
C ALA A 5 12.14 -6.54 -11.02
N TYR A 6 11.24 -5.93 -10.26
CA TYR A 6 11.38 -5.82 -8.80
C TYR A 6 11.31 -7.19 -8.14
N GLN A 7 10.31 -8.01 -8.48
CA GLN A 7 10.17 -9.36 -7.94
C GLN A 7 11.43 -10.20 -8.16
N GLU A 8 12.00 -10.17 -9.37
CA GLU A 8 13.23 -10.88 -9.70
C GLU A 8 14.46 -10.27 -9.01
N THR A 9 14.58 -8.94 -8.95
CA THR A 9 15.73 -8.30 -8.30
C THR A 9 15.78 -8.61 -6.80
N SER A 10 14.63 -8.64 -6.13
CA SER A 10 14.56 -8.92 -4.69
C SER A 10 14.74 -10.40 -4.34
N ARG A 11 14.67 -11.31 -5.33
CA ARG A 11 15.10 -12.71 -5.16
C ARG A 11 16.58 -12.79 -4.74
N ARG A 12 17.40 -11.81 -5.12
CA ARG A 12 18.83 -11.79 -4.79
C ARG A 12 19.12 -11.59 -3.30
N THR A 13 18.17 -11.08 -2.53
CA THR A 13 18.28 -10.89 -1.08
C THR A 13 17.52 -11.94 -0.29
N TRP A 14 16.95 -12.93 -0.98
CA TRP A 14 16.17 -14.01 -0.38
C TRP A 14 17.08 -15.16 0.06
N GLN A 15 16.84 -15.67 1.26
CA GLN A 15 17.50 -16.87 1.80
C GLN A 15 16.38 -17.88 2.09
N PRO A 16 16.06 -18.78 1.13
CA PRO A 16 15.00 -19.77 1.34
C PRO A 16 15.46 -20.81 2.36
N GLU A 17 14.50 -21.36 3.09
CA GLU A 17 14.73 -22.66 3.71
C GLU A 17 15.06 -23.71 2.61
N PRO A 18 15.98 -24.66 2.87
CA PRO A 18 16.37 -25.65 1.88
C PRO A 18 15.15 -26.44 1.37
N ALA A 19 15.00 -26.56 0.04
CA ALA A 19 13.85 -27.22 -0.56
C ALA A 19 13.79 -28.74 -0.29
N ASP A 20 14.91 -29.33 0.12
CA ASP A 20 15.04 -30.71 0.55
C ASP A 20 14.63 -30.94 2.02
N GLU A 21 14.39 -29.87 2.78
CA GLU A 21 13.78 -29.96 4.11
C GLU A 21 12.26 -30.20 4.00
N PRO A 22 11.71 -31.20 4.71
CA PRO A 22 10.28 -31.58 4.61
C PRO A 22 9.28 -30.44 4.82
N LEU A 23 9.69 -29.34 5.44
CA LEU A 23 8.86 -28.19 5.77
C LEU A 23 9.39 -26.86 5.19
N GLY A 24 10.47 -26.86 4.40
CA GLY A 24 11.15 -25.62 3.99
C GLY A 24 10.20 -24.60 3.35
N HIS A 25 9.45 -25.01 2.32
CA HIS A 25 8.45 -24.15 1.68
C HIS A 25 7.33 -23.68 2.61
N VAL A 26 6.90 -24.52 3.57
CA VAL A 26 5.85 -24.16 4.53
C VAL A 26 6.36 -23.12 5.52
N LEU A 27 7.61 -23.25 5.96
CA LEU A 27 8.27 -22.30 6.83
C LEU A 27 8.50 -20.96 6.14
N ASP A 28 8.89 -20.96 4.86
CA ASP A 28 9.02 -19.73 4.06
C ASP A 28 7.69 -18.98 3.96
N VAL A 29 6.58 -19.69 3.69
CA VAL A 29 5.24 -19.09 3.65
C VAL A 29 4.86 -18.52 5.01
N TYR A 30 5.06 -19.28 6.09
CA TYR A 30 4.77 -18.83 7.45
C TYR A 30 5.59 -17.58 7.81
N TYR A 31 6.89 -17.61 7.57
CA TYR A 31 7.81 -16.51 7.85
C TYR A 31 7.36 -15.24 7.14
N ASN A 32 7.13 -15.29 5.82
CA ASN A 32 6.75 -14.10 5.06
C ASN A 32 5.36 -13.58 5.41
N ALA A 33 4.40 -14.46 5.73
CA ALA A 33 3.08 -14.04 6.17
C ALA A 33 3.13 -13.31 7.53
N THR A 34 3.90 -13.86 8.48
CA THR A 34 4.06 -13.24 9.80
C THR A 34 4.80 -11.91 9.73
N GLN A 35 5.90 -11.85 8.97
CA GLN A 35 6.66 -10.62 8.78
C GLN A 35 5.86 -9.54 8.05
N LEU A 36 5.12 -9.89 6.98
CA LEU A 36 4.21 -8.94 6.31
C LEU A 36 3.23 -8.29 7.30
N SER A 37 2.69 -9.08 8.24
CA SER A 37 1.83 -8.54 9.29
C SER A 37 2.58 -7.65 10.28
N GLY A 38 3.85 -7.96 10.57
CA GLY A 38 4.74 -7.13 11.38
C GLY A 38 4.95 -5.76 10.77
N GLU A 39 5.36 -5.71 9.50
CA GLU A 39 5.63 -4.45 8.78
C GLU A 39 4.37 -3.59 8.63
N ALA A 40 3.21 -4.23 8.40
CA ALA A 40 1.94 -3.51 8.43
C ALA A 40 1.65 -2.88 9.81
N GLY A 41 2.04 -3.55 10.89
CA GLY A 41 1.96 -3.05 12.26
C GLY A 41 2.94 -1.91 12.56
N GLU A 42 4.15 -1.97 12.01
CA GLU A 42 5.17 -0.91 12.06
C GLU A 42 4.63 0.38 11.41
N VAL A 43 4.15 0.28 10.17
CA VAL A 43 3.48 1.36 9.43
C VAL A 43 2.32 1.95 10.24
N ALA A 44 1.43 1.09 10.75
CA ALA A 44 0.30 1.53 11.57
C ALA A 44 0.77 2.23 12.86
N GLY A 45 1.83 1.73 13.50
CA GLY A 45 2.44 2.31 14.68
C GLY A 45 3.03 3.69 14.43
N MET A 46 3.72 3.88 13.30
CA MET A 46 4.24 5.18 12.88
C MET A 46 3.12 6.20 12.66
N ILE A 47 2.07 5.83 11.92
CA ILE A 47 0.89 6.69 11.70
C ILE A 47 0.20 7.02 13.02
N ALA A 48 0.01 6.03 13.89
CA ALA A 48 -0.62 6.23 15.19
C ALA A 48 0.21 7.19 16.06
N LYS A 49 1.55 7.08 16.04
CA LYS A 49 2.43 7.99 16.78
C LYS A 49 2.33 9.42 16.25
N TRP A 50 2.26 9.58 14.93
CA TRP A 50 2.08 10.88 14.28
C TRP A 50 0.75 11.54 14.68
N ILE A 51 -0.36 10.82 14.50
CA ILE A 51 -1.71 11.36 14.71
C ILE A 51 -2.04 11.52 16.20
N LYS A 52 -1.79 10.50 17.03
CA LYS A 52 -2.24 10.49 18.44
C LYS A 52 -1.36 11.30 19.37
N PHE A 53 -0.06 11.37 19.08
CA PHE A 53 0.92 12.03 19.95
C PHE A 53 1.55 13.28 19.33
N GLY A 54 1.12 13.69 18.13
CA GLY A 54 1.64 14.87 17.44
C GLY A 54 3.14 14.77 17.13
N LYS A 55 3.70 13.56 17.04
CA LYS A 55 5.12 13.38 16.73
C LYS A 55 5.36 13.60 15.24
N PRO A 56 6.45 14.29 14.83
CA PRO A 56 6.79 14.39 13.42
C PRO A 56 6.90 12.99 12.78
N LEU A 57 6.32 12.84 11.59
CA LEU A 57 6.44 11.60 10.84
C LEU A 57 7.77 11.58 10.10
N ASP A 58 8.61 10.59 10.39
CA ASP A 58 9.78 10.30 9.58
C ASP A 58 9.34 9.62 8.27
N ARG A 59 9.40 10.38 7.17
CA ARG A 59 8.92 9.91 5.86
C ARG A 59 9.88 8.91 5.22
N GLU A 60 11.18 9.01 5.50
CA GLU A 60 12.14 8.05 4.97
C GLU A 60 12.00 6.71 5.69
N ALA A 61 11.87 6.72 7.02
CA ALA A 61 11.56 5.50 7.76
C ALA A 61 10.23 4.88 7.30
N MET A 62 9.17 5.67 7.09
CA MET A 62 7.88 5.16 6.59
C MET A 62 8.03 4.48 5.23
N LYS A 63 8.83 5.06 4.33
CA LYS A 63 9.10 4.49 3.01
C LYS A 63 9.83 3.15 3.11
N LEU A 64 10.71 2.97 4.09
CA LEU A 64 11.41 1.72 4.34
C LEU A 64 10.43 0.65 4.84
N GLU A 65 9.59 0.95 5.84
CA GLU A 65 8.59 0.00 6.35
C GLU A 65 7.57 -0.43 5.26
N LEU A 66 7.13 0.51 4.42
CA LEU A 66 6.30 0.20 3.25
C LEU A 66 7.05 -0.69 2.24
N GLY A 67 8.35 -0.48 2.10
CA GLY A 67 9.23 -1.30 1.27
C GLY A 67 9.39 -2.72 1.79
N ASP A 68 9.54 -2.89 3.10
CA ASP A 68 9.66 -4.20 3.75
C ASP A 68 8.34 -4.98 3.66
N ALA A 69 7.20 -4.29 3.84
CA ALA A 69 5.88 -4.87 3.57
C ALA A 69 5.74 -5.32 2.11
N LEU A 70 6.16 -4.49 1.15
CA LEU A 70 6.15 -4.86 -0.27
C LEU A 70 7.06 -6.05 -0.55
N TRP A 71 8.22 -6.12 0.09
CA TRP A 71 9.18 -7.21 -0.08
C TRP A 71 8.53 -8.54 0.31
N HIS A 72 7.99 -8.65 1.53
CA HIS A 72 7.32 -9.87 2.00
C HIS A 72 6.08 -10.24 1.17
N LEU A 73 5.27 -9.27 0.76
CA LEU A 73 4.14 -9.52 -0.15
C LEU A 73 4.60 -10.13 -1.47
N THR A 74 5.67 -9.56 -2.04
CA THR A 74 6.21 -10.03 -3.32
C THR A 74 6.77 -11.44 -3.21
N ARG A 75 7.36 -11.77 -2.06
CA ARG A 75 7.86 -13.13 -1.78
C ARG A 75 6.75 -14.15 -1.64
N LEU A 76 5.66 -13.80 -0.95
CA LEU A 76 4.47 -14.64 -0.92
C LEU A 76 3.93 -14.87 -2.32
N GLY A 77 3.82 -13.81 -3.12
CA GLY A 77 3.43 -13.92 -4.53
C GLY A 77 4.28 -14.96 -5.26
N GLU A 78 5.60 -14.88 -5.13
CA GLU A 78 6.52 -15.82 -5.76
C GLU A 78 6.38 -17.27 -5.26
N LEU A 79 6.24 -17.47 -3.93
CA LEU A 79 6.02 -18.80 -3.32
C LEU A 79 4.73 -19.46 -3.81
N PHE A 80 3.70 -18.67 -4.14
CA PHE A 80 2.45 -19.16 -4.73
C PHE A 80 2.45 -19.18 -6.27
N GLY A 81 3.57 -18.81 -6.91
CA GLY A 81 3.71 -18.80 -8.37
C GLY A 81 2.99 -17.65 -9.07
N PHE A 82 2.72 -16.55 -8.37
CA PHE A 82 2.06 -15.37 -8.89
C PHE A 82 3.08 -14.27 -9.26
N PRO A 83 3.14 -13.84 -10.53
CA PRO A 83 3.85 -12.63 -10.92
C PRO A 83 3.30 -11.42 -10.15
N LEU A 84 4.19 -10.54 -9.67
CA LEU A 84 3.77 -9.36 -8.90
C LEU A 84 2.84 -8.45 -9.72
N GLU A 85 3.10 -8.32 -11.02
CA GLU A 85 2.25 -7.57 -11.92
C GLU A 85 0.82 -8.15 -12.00
N GLU A 86 0.67 -9.47 -11.99
CA GLU A 86 -0.64 -10.13 -12.00
C GLU A 86 -1.42 -9.80 -10.71
N ILE A 87 -0.74 -9.82 -9.55
CA ILE A 87 -1.35 -9.44 -8.27
C ILE A 87 -1.86 -8.00 -8.32
N MET A 88 -1.08 -7.07 -8.89
CA MET A 88 -1.45 -5.67 -9.04
C MET A 88 -2.66 -5.51 -9.98
N GLN A 89 -2.62 -6.14 -11.16
CA GLN A 89 -3.71 -6.09 -12.13
C GLN A 89 -5.01 -6.68 -11.56
N ALA A 90 -4.93 -7.83 -10.88
CA ALA A 90 -6.07 -8.46 -10.22
C ALA A 90 -6.65 -7.56 -9.12
N ASN A 91 -5.81 -6.84 -8.37
CA ASN A 91 -6.25 -5.89 -7.38
C ASN A 91 -7.05 -4.73 -8.01
N ILE A 92 -6.52 -4.10 -9.05
CA ILE A 92 -7.20 -3.00 -9.77
C ILE A 92 -8.52 -3.48 -10.37
N ALA A 93 -8.52 -4.62 -11.08
CA ALA A 93 -9.74 -5.17 -11.68
C ALA A 93 -10.82 -5.47 -10.62
N LYS A 94 -10.43 -5.98 -9.46
CA LYS A 94 -11.34 -6.22 -8.32
C LYS A 94 -11.88 -4.90 -7.75
N LEU A 95 -11.05 -3.88 -7.58
CA LEU A 95 -11.46 -2.58 -7.03
C LEU A 95 -12.34 -1.79 -8.01
N ALA A 96 -12.04 -1.83 -9.31
CA ALA A 96 -12.86 -1.23 -10.36
C ALA A 96 -14.29 -1.82 -10.37
N LYS A 97 -14.43 -3.13 -10.12
CA LYS A 97 -15.76 -3.76 -9.96
C LYS A 97 -16.50 -3.29 -8.70
N ARG A 98 -15.77 -2.97 -7.63
CA ARG A 98 -16.35 -2.48 -6.36
C ARG A 98 -16.76 -1.02 -6.45
N HIS A 99 -16.05 -0.22 -7.25
CA HIS A 99 -16.28 1.20 -7.44
C HIS A 99 -16.38 1.52 -8.94
N PRO A 100 -17.53 1.20 -9.59
CA PRO A 100 -17.69 1.34 -11.04
C PRO A 100 -17.55 2.79 -11.54
N GLU A 101 -17.86 3.75 -10.67
CA GLU A 101 -17.82 5.18 -10.99
C GLU A 101 -16.45 5.82 -10.75
N GLY A 102 -15.43 5.02 -10.40
CA GLY A 102 -14.05 5.47 -10.24
C GLY A 102 -13.75 6.24 -8.96
N ASP A 103 -14.76 6.54 -8.13
CA ASP A 103 -14.59 7.27 -6.88
C ASP A 103 -14.83 6.38 -5.63
N PRO A 104 -13.79 5.73 -5.09
CA PRO A 104 -13.89 4.96 -3.85
C PRO A 104 -14.24 5.84 -2.64
N TYR A 105 -13.96 7.14 -2.68
CA TYR A 105 -14.29 8.09 -1.62
C TYR A 105 -15.77 8.47 -1.66
N ARG A 106 -16.38 8.61 -2.84
CA ARG A 106 -17.82 8.84 -2.98
C ARG A 106 -18.62 7.75 -2.30
N TRP A 107 -18.30 6.48 -2.58
CA TRP A 107 -18.97 5.35 -1.93
C TRP A 107 -18.75 5.35 -0.41
N TYR A 108 -17.54 5.62 0.09
CA TYR A 108 -17.26 5.65 1.53
C TYR A 108 -18.00 6.78 2.27
N LEU A 109 -18.03 7.98 1.69
CA LEU A 109 -18.78 9.14 2.19
C LEU A 109 -20.29 8.89 2.16
N ASP A 110 -20.79 8.19 1.14
CA ASP A 110 -22.21 7.90 0.98
C ASP A 110 -22.68 6.71 1.85
N SER A 111 -21.78 5.78 2.20
CA SER A 111 -22.18 4.48 2.74
C SER A 111 -22.13 4.34 4.26
N ASN A 112 -21.23 4.99 5.01
CA ASN A 112 -21.09 4.71 6.46
C ASN A 112 -20.24 5.72 7.28
N PHE A 113 -20.08 6.96 6.84
CA PHE A 113 -19.40 7.97 7.65
C PHE A 113 -20.25 9.24 7.67
N ASP A 114 -20.77 9.62 8.84
CA ASP A 114 -21.37 10.95 9.03
C ASP A 114 -20.23 11.99 9.01
N CYS A 115 -19.75 12.29 7.80
CA CYS A 115 -18.68 13.25 7.53
C CYS A 115 -19.05 14.68 7.94
N LYS A 116 -20.28 14.93 8.41
CA LYS A 116 -20.72 16.22 8.93
C LYS A 116 -19.98 16.66 10.19
N THR A 117 -19.20 15.78 10.81
CA THR A 117 -18.30 16.10 11.94
C THR A 117 -16.84 16.28 11.55
N PHE A 118 -16.48 16.03 10.29
CA PHE A 118 -15.14 16.21 9.74
C PHE A 118 -15.18 17.24 8.62
N THR A 119 -15.30 18.51 9.00
CA THR A 119 -15.00 19.61 8.07
C THR A 119 -13.48 19.75 7.95
N PRO A 120 -12.94 20.25 6.83
CA PRO A 120 -11.51 20.62 6.75
C PRO A 120 -11.07 21.53 7.92
N ASP A 121 -12.01 22.30 8.46
CA ASP A 121 -11.83 23.21 9.59
C ASP A 121 -11.83 22.52 10.98
N SER A 122 -12.27 21.26 11.11
CA SER A 122 -12.33 20.56 12.39
C SER A 122 -11.03 19.85 12.77
N ILE A 123 -9.99 19.94 11.94
CA ILE A 123 -8.62 19.49 12.23
C ILE A 123 -7.77 20.67 12.71
N VAL A 124 -8.27 21.42 13.70
CA VAL A 124 -7.51 22.46 14.39
C VAL A 124 -7.29 22.01 15.83
N ALA A 125 -6.14 21.41 16.11
CA ALA A 125 -5.61 21.42 17.46
C ALA A 125 -5.27 22.87 17.84
N PRO A 126 -5.31 23.25 19.14
CA PRO A 126 -5.06 24.63 19.60
C PRO A 126 -3.70 25.22 19.18
N THR A 127 -2.82 24.42 18.60
CA THR A 127 -1.46 24.76 18.15
C THR A 127 -1.31 24.85 16.62
N GLY A 128 -2.38 24.71 15.84
CA GLY A 128 -2.46 25.29 14.49
C GLY A 128 -1.63 24.67 13.36
N THR A 129 -1.50 23.33 13.26
CA THR A 129 -1.10 22.71 11.97
C THR A 129 -1.52 21.24 11.89
N TYR A 130 -2.41 20.90 10.94
CA TYR A 130 -2.36 19.61 10.26
C TYR A 130 -2.56 19.85 8.77
N VAL A 131 -1.47 19.65 8.04
CA VAL A 131 -1.40 19.62 6.58
C VAL A 131 -1.48 18.13 6.24
N LEU A 132 -2.64 17.63 5.82
CA LEU A 132 -2.70 16.39 5.03
C LEU A 132 -2.16 16.72 3.63
N TYR A 133 -0.85 16.96 3.51
CA TYR A 133 -0.22 17.09 2.20
C TYR A 133 0.95 16.12 2.13
N ALA A 134 0.74 15.07 1.35
CA ALA A 134 1.82 14.42 0.64
C ALA A 134 1.70 14.86 -0.83
N GLY A 135 2.29 16.02 -1.17
CA GLY A 135 2.34 16.53 -2.55
C GLY A 135 1.46 17.74 -2.85
N ASP A 136 1.78 18.42 -3.94
CA ASP A 136 1.06 19.58 -4.50
C ASP A 136 -0.37 19.16 -4.89
N PRO A 137 -1.43 19.83 -4.40
CA PRO A 137 -2.82 19.49 -4.70
C PRO A 137 -3.16 19.62 -6.20
N ASP A 138 -2.36 20.36 -6.98
CA ASP A 138 -2.54 20.47 -8.43
C ASP A 138 -1.80 19.37 -9.22
N GLU A 139 -0.91 18.59 -8.59
CA GLU A 139 -0.21 17.46 -9.24
C GLU A 139 -0.99 16.14 -9.13
N PHE A 140 -1.94 16.04 -8.19
CA PHE A 140 -2.85 14.91 -8.11
C PHE A 140 -4.14 15.22 -8.88
N SER A 141 -4.05 15.31 -10.21
CA SER A 141 -5.24 15.19 -11.06
C SER A 141 -5.74 13.74 -10.98
N PRO A 142 -6.95 13.47 -10.45
CA PRO A 142 -7.51 12.11 -10.47
C PRO A 142 -7.87 11.61 -11.89
N TYR A 143 -7.54 12.35 -12.97
CA TYR A 143 -7.97 12.08 -14.34
C TYR A 143 -6.94 12.35 -15.45
N ALA A 144 -5.64 12.07 -15.24
CA ALA A 144 -4.65 12.17 -16.33
C ALA A 144 -4.21 10.80 -16.89
N VAL A 145 -5.16 10.07 -17.49
CA VAL A 145 -4.87 9.25 -18.68
C VAL A 145 -5.81 9.77 -19.76
N THR A 146 -5.31 10.62 -20.65
CA THR A 146 -6.02 10.90 -21.89
C THR A 146 -6.11 9.60 -22.68
N PRO A 147 -7.28 9.21 -23.20
CA PRO A 147 -7.36 8.15 -24.19
C PRO A 147 -6.55 8.62 -25.41
N THR A 148 -5.40 8.00 -25.66
CA THR A 148 -4.84 8.05 -27.01
C THR A 148 -5.83 7.33 -27.91
N GLU A 149 -6.28 8.09 -28.90
CA GLU A 149 -7.35 7.79 -29.82
C GLU A 149 -7.18 6.41 -30.46
N ALA A 150 -8.24 5.61 -30.41
CA ALA A 150 -8.51 4.66 -31.47
C ALA A 150 -8.83 5.45 -32.74
N ASN A 151 -8.17 5.07 -33.84
CA ASN A 151 -8.27 5.57 -35.22
C ASN A 151 -7.34 6.75 -35.59
N LEU A 152 -6.08 6.42 -35.90
CA LEU A 152 -5.48 6.53 -37.24
C LEU A 152 -4.32 5.51 -37.37
#